data_AF-A0A5C3QTB2-F1
#
_entry.id   AF-A0A5C3QTB2-F1
#
_cell.length_a   1.000
_cell.length_b   1.000
_cell.length_c   1.000
_cell.angle_alpha   90.00
_cell.angle_beta   90.00
_cell.angle_gamma   90.00
#
_symmetry.space_group_name_H-M   'P 1'
#
loop_
_entity.id
_entity.type
_entity.pdbx_description
1 polymer ?
#
loop_
_entity_poly.entity_id
_entity_poly.type
_entity_poly.pdbx_seq_one_letter_code
_entity_poly.pdbx_strand_id
1 'polypeptide(L)'
;MFIAIAGTRCSGKTSLENYLIDQHGFTSIRLLHTHPSSQVVGIDALSDSPTYTNHNSDSSHERHRSTSSRHTHMSFLVLTNNELESPLVSPLVPVNSSRKPPLYFGSASDILDYTTRHWRTDFVTDSLTLRRDIAPFFIRPWFMLVGVDAPVMMRFGRSNSSNLEDFVRDDDELVYGVDSPNANTITASRSSTQSQAQPFPLSELTDATKLSIINAFPSIPTFHAHLDKLDLLDPTRLRPSWDTYFMTLATLAAQRSNCMKRRVGAILVRDNRILATGYNGTSRGLKNCNEGGCPLCNDPAASLQCICLHAEENAILEAGRERVGRNAVLYSNTCPCLKCTIIIIQAGVKEVVYELSYKVDEESAKRFAEAGVKLRKHTPTPLPMFSDQGEISAKIVRFPEGPRTAGVV
;
A
#
# COMPACT_ATOMS: atom_id res chain seq x y z
N MET A 1 1.50 -12.36 3.50
CA MET A 1 0.93 -11.05 3.83
C MET A 1 0.19 -11.18 5.16
N PHE A 2 0.34 -10.22 6.08
CA PHE A 2 -0.49 -10.17 7.29
C PHE A 2 -1.41 -8.96 7.22
N ILE A 3 -2.72 -9.19 7.21
CA ILE A 3 -3.74 -8.15 7.17
C ILE A 3 -4.38 -8.02 8.55
N ALA A 4 -4.25 -6.85 9.18
CA ALA A 4 -5.11 -6.47 10.29
C ALA A 4 -6.30 -5.66 9.75
N ILE A 5 -7.50 -5.97 10.23
CA ILE A 5 -8.73 -5.29 9.84
C ILE A 5 -9.23 -4.48 11.03
N ALA A 6 -9.27 -3.16 10.87
CA ALA A 6 -9.85 -2.24 11.83
C ALA A 6 -11.04 -1.53 11.18
N GLY A 7 -11.99 -1.05 11.98
CA GLY A 7 -13.19 -0.46 11.39
C GLY A 7 -14.34 -0.30 12.37
N THR A 8 -15.31 0.49 11.96
CA THR A 8 -16.46 0.87 12.78
C THR A 8 -17.43 -0.31 13.00
N ARG A 9 -18.43 -0.13 13.87
CA ARG A 9 -19.39 -1.20 14.20
C ARG A 9 -20.22 -1.58 12.97
N CYS A 10 -20.44 -2.88 12.74
CA CYS A 10 -21.25 -3.38 11.61
C CYS A 10 -20.80 -2.91 10.20
N SER A 11 -19.54 -2.51 10.04
CA SER A 11 -18.97 -2.08 8.74
C SER A 11 -18.68 -3.22 7.77
N GLY A 12 -18.68 -4.48 8.24
CA GLY A 12 -18.36 -5.66 7.41
C GLY A 12 -16.93 -6.18 7.58
N LYS A 13 -16.25 -5.88 8.69
CA LYS A 13 -14.93 -6.44 9.04
C LYS A 13 -14.89 -7.97 8.92
N THR A 14 -15.84 -8.66 9.55
CA THR A 14 -15.96 -10.12 9.50
C THR A 14 -16.25 -10.63 8.09
N SER A 15 -17.00 -9.88 7.28
CA SER A 15 -17.23 -10.22 5.87
C SER A 15 -15.94 -10.14 5.05
N LEU A 16 -15.12 -9.10 5.26
CA LEU A 16 -13.80 -8.99 4.63
C LEU A 16 -12.86 -10.10 5.10
N GLU A 17 -12.86 -10.43 6.38
CA GLU A 17 -12.05 -11.52 6.90
C GLU A 17 -12.45 -12.86 6.28
N ASN A 18 -13.76 -13.17 6.24
CA ASN A 18 -14.26 -14.39 5.61
C ASN A 18 -13.92 -14.42 4.11
N TYR A 19 -14.01 -13.29 3.39
CA TYR A 19 -13.54 -13.21 2.01
C TYR A 19 -12.08 -13.63 1.87
N LEU A 20 -11.18 -13.11 2.72
CA LEU A 20 -9.76 -13.47 2.69
C LEU A 20 -9.51 -14.95 3.05
N ILE A 21 -10.27 -15.51 3.98
CA ILE A 21 -10.12 -16.92 4.39
C ILE A 21 -10.67 -17.85 3.32
N ASP A 22 -11.91 -17.63 2.89
CA ASP A 22 -12.68 -18.56 2.08
C ASP A 22 -12.26 -18.51 0.60
N GLN A 23 -11.95 -17.32 0.06
CA GLN A 23 -11.56 -17.15 -1.35
C GLN A 23 -10.04 -17.15 -1.55
N HIS A 24 -9.27 -16.72 -0.55
CA HIS A 24 -7.82 -16.53 -0.67
C HIS A 24 -6.99 -17.38 0.29
N GLY A 25 -7.62 -18.23 1.11
CA GLY A 25 -6.92 -19.22 1.94
C GLY A 25 -6.14 -18.63 3.12
N PHE A 26 -6.44 -17.40 3.55
CA PHE A 26 -5.77 -16.77 4.69
C PHE A 26 -6.01 -17.57 5.98
N THR A 27 -5.00 -17.59 6.85
CA THR A 27 -5.11 -18.20 8.19
C THR A 27 -5.55 -17.15 9.19
N SER A 28 -6.65 -17.41 9.90
CA SER A 28 -7.19 -16.49 10.91
C SER A 28 -6.34 -16.53 12.18
N ILE A 29 -6.04 -15.36 12.72
CA ILE A 29 -5.35 -15.16 14.00
C ILE A 29 -6.29 -14.43 14.96
N ARG A 30 -6.27 -14.84 16.24
CA ARG A 30 -7.07 -14.26 17.33
C ARG A 30 -6.21 -13.95 18.54
N LEU A 31 -6.36 -12.72 19.05
CA LEU A 31 -5.85 -12.33 20.35
C LEU A 31 -6.89 -12.70 21.41
N LEU A 32 -6.48 -13.48 22.42
CA LEU A 32 -7.33 -13.82 23.55
C LEU A 32 -7.48 -12.58 24.44
N HIS A 33 -8.63 -11.90 24.34
CA HIS A 33 -8.98 -10.90 25.34
C HIS A 33 -9.44 -11.62 26.60
N THR A 34 -8.74 -11.40 27.71
CA THR A 34 -9.13 -11.95 29.01
C THR A 34 -10.45 -11.32 29.45
N HIS A 35 -11.58 -11.93 29.07
CA HIS A 35 -12.83 -11.82 29.81
C HIS A 35 -13.09 -13.14 30.55
N PRO A 36 -13.59 -13.09 31.80
CA PRO A 36 -13.65 -14.26 32.66
C PRO A 36 -14.87 -15.10 32.31
N SER A 37 -14.71 -16.08 31.41
CA SER A 37 -15.37 -17.40 31.51
C SER A 37 -15.16 -18.22 30.24
N SER A 38 -14.69 -19.45 30.46
CA SER A 38 -14.93 -20.67 29.67
C SER A 38 -13.89 -21.09 28.63
N GLN A 39 -13.15 -22.12 29.07
CA GLN A 39 -12.48 -23.21 28.32
C GLN A 39 -11.20 -22.89 27.56
N VAL A 40 -10.10 -22.96 28.31
CA VAL A 40 -8.74 -23.21 27.81
C VAL A 40 -8.68 -24.66 27.33
N VAL A 41 -8.52 -24.87 26.02
CA VAL A 41 -7.93 -26.10 25.49
C VAL A 41 -6.42 -25.86 25.44
N GLY A 42 -5.68 -26.61 26.25
CA GLY A 42 -4.24 -26.47 26.42
C GLY A 42 -3.47 -26.72 25.12
N ILE A 43 -2.43 -25.93 24.93
CA ILE A 43 -1.38 -26.19 23.95
C ILE A 43 -0.50 -27.28 24.56
N ASP A 44 -0.52 -28.48 23.97
CA ASP A 44 0.49 -29.50 24.24
C ASP A 44 1.86 -28.98 23.79
N ALA A 45 2.72 -28.75 24.77
CA ALA A 45 4.13 -28.51 24.56
C ALA A 45 4.77 -29.81 24.03
N LEU A 46 5.08 -29.85 22.73
CA LEU A 46 6.06 -30.80 22.22
C LEU A 46 7.46 -30.30 22.61
N SER A 47 7.85 -30.68 23.81
CA SER A 47 9.24 -30.68 24.26
C SER A 47 9.98 -31.85 23.61
N ASP A 48 10.73 -31.60 22.55
CA ASP A 48 11.82 -32.49 22.14
C ASP A 48 13.15 -31.78 22.39
N SER A 49 13.71 -32.05 23.57
CA SER A 49 15.14 -31.89 23.83
C SER A 49 15.82 -33.21 23.46
N PRO A 50 16.85 -33.25 22.59
CA PRO A 50 17.74 -34.38 22.55
C PRO A 50 18.92 -34.16 23.50
N THR A 51 18.94 -35.01 24.50
CA THR A 51 20.06 -35.38 25.36
C THR A 51 21.40 -35.47 24.63
N TYR A 52 22.41 -34.82 25.21
CA TYR A 52 23.82 -35.09 24.98
C TYR A 52 24.13 -36.57 25.23
N THR A 53 24.66 -37.25 24.22
CA THR A 53 25.53 -38.41 24.44
C THR A 53 26.83 -38.19 23.68
N ASN A 54 27.91 -38.30 24.44
CA ASN A 54 29.29 -38.10 24.03
C ASN A 54 29.82 -39.44 23.51
N HIS A 55 30.28 -39.51 22.26
CA HIS A 55 31.30 -40.49 21.86
C HIS A 55 32.12 -39.95 20.69
N ASN A 56 33.41 -39.74 20.98
CA ASN A 56 34.50 -39.52 20.04
C ASN A 56 34.67 -40.72 19.11
N SER A 57 34.97 -40.47 17.82
CA SER A 57 36.26 -40.83 17.19
C SER A 57 36.25 -40.67 15.65
N ASP A 58 37.34 -40.08 15.16
CA ASP A 58 38.06 -40.39 13.90
C ASP A 58 37.52 -40.02 12.51
N SER A 59 38.08 -38.92 12.00
CA SER A 59 38.98 -38.80 10.82
C SER A 59 38.67 -39.46 9.46
N SER A 60 38.62 -38.56 8.46
CA SER A 60 39.40 -38.56 7.19
C SER A 60 38.89 -39.28 5.93
N HIS A 61 39.23 -38.65 4.78
CA HIS A 61 39.20 -39.10 3.37
C HIS A 61 37.80 -39.26 2.71
N GLU A 62 37.58 -39.14 1.40
CA GLU A 62 38.13 -38.42 0.23
C GLU A 62 37.21 -38.86 -0.96
N ARG A 63 36.97 -37.96 -1.93
CA ARG A 63 36.80 -38.25 -3.39
C ARG A 63 35.56 -38.95 -4.01
N HIS A 64 35.03 -38.23 -5.01
CA HIS A 64 34.71 -38.61 -6.42
C HIS A 64 33.38 -39.28 -6.86
N ARG A 65 32.73 -38.58 -7.85
CA ARG A 65 32.08 -39.04 -9.12
C ARG A 65 30.89 -40.02 -8.99
N SER A 66 29.85 -40.10 -9.86
CA SER A 66 29.46 -39.49 -11.14
C SER A 66 28.08 -40.07 -11.56
N THR A 67 27.26 -39.28 -12.28
CA THR A 67 26.36 -39.63 -13.44
C THR A 67 25.38 -40.82 -13.42
N SER A 68 24.11 -40.55 -13.80
CA SER A 68 23.30 -41.22 -14.87
C SER A 68 21.80 -40.91 -14.62
N SER A 69 21.13 -40.02 -15.36
CA SER A 69 20.40 -40.22 -16.64
C SER A 69 19.66 -41.56 -16.79
N ARG A 70 18.33 -41.50 -16.99
CA ARG A 70 17.54 -42.44 -17.83
C ARG A 70 16.15 -41.85 -18.16
N HIS A 71 15.94 -41.59 -19.45
CA HIS A 71 14.67 -41.40 -20.13
C HIS A 71 14.21 -42.73 -20.75
N THR A 72 12.89 -42.99 -20.76
CA THR A 72 12.15 -43.94 -21.62
C THR A 72 10.65 -43.64 -21.43
N HIS A 73 9.70 -43.71 -22.36
CA HIS A 73 9.61 -43.79 -23.83
C HIS A 73 8.10 -43.59 -24.13
N MET A 74 7.74 -42.94 -25.25
CA MET A 74 6.35 -42.74 -25.71
C MET A 74 6.00 -43.75 -26.83
N SER A 75 4.74 -44.22 -26.83
CA SER A 75 3.98 -44.84 -27.95
C SER A 75 2.51 -44.98 -27.48
N PHE A 76 1.40 -44.95 -28.25
CA PHE A 76 1.10 -44.92 -29.69
C PHE A 76 -0.41 -44.53 -29.85
N LEU A 77 -0.79 -43.97 -31.01
CA LEU A 77 -2.14 -43.53 -31.41
C LEU A 77 -3.08 -44.69 -31.79
N VAL A 78 -4.38 -44.58 -31.47
CA VAL A 78 -5.49 -45.21 -32.22
C VAL A 78 -6.68 -44.23 -32.28
N LEU A 79 -7.18 -43.99 -33.50
CA LEU A 79 -8.36 -43.21 -33.85
C LEU A 79 -9.49 -44.15 -34.29
N THR A 80 -10.72 -43.98 -33.79
CA THR A 80 -11.97 -44.29 -34.48
C THR A 80 -13.07 -43.30 -34.09
N ASN A 81 -13.90 -42.94 -35.08
CA ASN A 81 -14.82 -41.79 -35.16
C ASN A 81 -16.17 -41.92 -34.43
N ASN A 82 -16.77 -40.73 -34.22
CA ASN A 82 -18.19 -40.33 -34.10
C ASN A 82 -19.01 -40.90 -32.93
N GLU A 83 -19.57 -40.02 -32.09
CA GLU A 83 -20.89 -39.40 -32.29
C GLU A 83 -21.05 -38.11 -31.44
N LEU A 84 -21.89 -37.20 -31.95
CA LEU A 84 -22.36 -35.96 -31.33
C LEU A 84 -23.15 -36.25 -30.05
N GLU A 85 -22.85 -35.54 -28.95
CA GLU A 85 -23.81 -34.69 -28.22
C GLU A 85 -23.14 -34.04 -26.99
N SER A 86 -23.33 -32.73 -26.86
CA SER A 86 -22.97 -31.91 -25.69
C SER A 86 -24.23 -31.79 -24.81
N PRO A 87 -24.10 -31.74 -23.49
CA PRO A 87 -23.76 -30.47 -22.87
C PRO A 87 -22.65 -30.59 -21.83
N LEU A 88 -21.70 -29.66 -21.91
CA LEU A 88 -20.65 -29.46 -20.91
C LEU A 88 -21.31 -29.13 -19.56
N VAL A 89 -21.39 -30.13 -18.69
CA VAL A 89 -21.52 -29.95 -17.26
C VAL A 89 -20.25 -29.22 -16.81
N SER A 90 -20.39 -27.97 -16.37
CA SER A 90 -19.33 -27.22 -15.72
C SER A 90 -18.70 -28.08 -14.61
N PRO A 91 -17.36 -28.18 -14.52
CA PRO A 91 -16.75 -28.87 -13.39
C PRO A 91 -17.18 -28.13 -12.12
N LEU A 92 -17.94 -28.83 -11.27
CA LEU A 92 -18.16 -28.43 -9.89
C LEU A 92 -16.79 -28.22 -9.27
N VAL A 93 -16.43 -26.96 -8.98
CA VAL A 93 -15.31 -26.65 -8.11
C VAL A 93 -15.57 -27.40 -6.80
N PRO A 94 -14.70 -28.33 -6.37
CA PRO A 94 -14.89 -28.96 -5.09
C PRO A 94 -14.73 -27.88 -4.02
N VAL A 95 -15.83 -27.54 -3.35
CA VAL A 95 -15.84 -26.75 -2.13
C VAL A 95 -15.15 -27.60 -1.07
N ASN A 96 -13.83 -27.48 -0.98
CA ASN A 96 -13.05 -28.15 0.04
C ASN A 96 -13.18 -27.32 1.33
N SER A 97 -14.29 -27.51 2.05
CA SER A 97 -14.64 -26.78 3.27
C SER A 97 -13.89 -27.30 4.50
N SER A 98 -12.56 -27.44 4.43
CA SER A 98 -11.74 -27.62 5.63
C SER A 98 -11.18 -26.26 6.06
N ARG A 99 -12.05 -25.38 6.57
CA ARG A 99 -11.61 -24.11 7.14
C ARG A 99 -10.62 -24.42 8.26
N LYS A 100 -9.37 -23.95 8.12
CA LYS A 100 -8.37 -24.12 9.18
C LYS A 100 -8.88 -23.42 10.44
N PRO A 101 -8.77 -24.05 11.63
CA PRO A 101 -9.15 -23.40 12.86
C PRO A 101 -8.31 -22.13 13.08
N PRO A 102 -8.88 -21.08 13.68
CA PRO A 102 -8.13 -19.88 14.02
C PRO A 102 -7.01 -20.20 15.01
N LEU A 103 -5.88 -19.50 14.85
CA LEU A 103 -4.75 -19.57 15.78
C LEU A 103 -4.96 -18.55 16.90
N TYR A 104 -4.88 -18.99 18.15
CA TYR A 104 -5.09 -18.15 19.33
C TYR A 104 -3.77 -17.83 20.02
N PHE A 105 -3.62 -16.58 20.44
CA PHE A 105 -2.41 -16.09 21.12
C PHE A 105 -2.80 -15.27 22.36
N GLY A 106 -1.96 -15.34 23.40
CA GLY A 106 -2.19 -14.62 24.66
C GLY A 106 -1.80 -13.14 24.60
N SER A 107 -0.89 -12.76 23.69
CA SER A 107 -0.45 -11.37 23.52
C SER A 107 -0.21 -11.01 22.06
N ALA A 108 -0.27 -9.71 21.74
CA ALA A 108 0.10 -9.18 20.43
C ALA A 108 1.59 -9.43 20.10
N SER A 109 2.44 -9.51 21.12
CA SER A 109 3.86 -9.84 20.97
C SER A 109 4.05 -11.28 20.46
N ASP A 110 3.27 -12.23 20.96
CA ASP A 110 3.33 -13.62 20.50
C ASP A 110 2.86 -13.75 19.04
N ILE A 111 1.82 -12.99 18.67
CA ILE A 111 1.37 -12.89 17.27
C ILE A 111 2.51 -12.35 16.40
N LEU A 112 3.20 -11.29 16.84
CA LEU A 112 4.30 -10.69 16.09
C LEU A 112 5.46 -11.67 15.87
N ASP A 113 5.89 -12.36 16.93
CA ASP A 113 6.98 -13.35 16.84
C ASP A 113 6.60 -14.51 15.92
N TYR A 114 5.41 -15.07 16.10
CA TYR A 114 4.92 -16.17 15.27
C TYR A 114 4.81 -15.76 13.78
N THR A 115 4.10 -14.67 13.49
CA THR A 115 3.92 -14.19 12.11
C THR A 115 5.26 -13.79 11.47
N THR A 116 6.24 -13.32 12.24
CA THR A 116 7.60 -13.05 11.73
C THR A 116 8.32 -14.33 11.32
N ARG A 117 8.24 -15.40 12.11
CA ARG A 117 8.82 -16.71 11.75
C ARG A 117 8.12 -17.36 10.56
N HIS A 118 6.83 -17.08 10.40
CA HIS A 118 5.96 -17.62 9.36
C HIS A 118 5.58 -16.58 8.28
N TRP A 119 6.43 -15.59 8.01
CA TRP A 119 6.10 -14.44 7.15
C TRP A 119 5.66 -14.77 5.71
N ARG A 120 5.97 -15.98 5.24
CA ARG A 120 5.54 -16.50 3.92
C ARG A 120 4.10 -17.00 3.90
N THR A 121 3.46 -17.14 5.04
CA THR A 121 2.06 -17.53 5.17
C THR A 121 1.18 -16.28 5.21
N ASP A 122 -0.01 -16.38 4.61
CA ASP A 122 -1.01 -15.33 4.64
C ASP A 122 -1.87 -15.43 5.89
N PHE A 123 -1.91 -14.33 6.65
CA PHE A 123 -2.62 -14.23 7.93
C PHE A 123 -3.61 -13.07 7.90
N VAL A 124 -4.72 -13.22 8.62
CA VAL A 124 -5.70 -12.15 8.82
C VAL A 124 -6.15 -12.10 10.28
N THR A 125 -6.42 -10.90 10.79
CA THR A 125 -6.99 -10.70 12.12
C THR A 125 -7.91 -9.48 12.14
N ASP A 126 -9.02 -9.56 12.87
CA ASP A 126 -9.87 -8.43 13.26
C ASP A 126 -9.78 -8.14 14.77
N SER A 127 -8.93 -8.88 15.49
CA SER A 127 -8.80 -8.84 16.96
C SER A 127 -7.69 -7.91 17.47
N LEU A 128 -6.83 -7.40 16.57
CA LEU A 128 -5.87 -6.35 16.91
C LEU A 128 -6.56 -4.99 16.74
N THR A 129 -7.15 -4.49 17.83
CA THR A 129 -7.96 -3.25 17.84
C THR A 129 -7.21 -2.06 18.44
N LEU A 130 -6.10 -2.29 19.15
CA LEU A 130 -5.37 -1.25 19.85
C LEU A 130 -4.14 -0.80 19.07
N ARG A 131 -3.91 0.52 18.99
CA ARG A 131 -2.73 1.08 18.32
C ARG A 131 -1.42 0.57 18.91
N ARG A 132 -1.33 0.43 20.24
CA ARG A 132 -0.14 -0.11 20.91
C ARG A 132 0.20 -1.55 20.48
N ASP A 133 -0.82 -2.35 20.19
CA ASP A 133 -0.67 -3.76 19.82
C ASP A 133 -0.32 -3.89 18.33
N ILE A 134 -0.86 -3.01 17.50
CA ILE A 134 -0.60 -2.98 16.05
C ILE A 134 0.72 -2.28 15.70
N ALA A 135 1.14 -1.26 16.48
CA ALA A 135 2.29 -0.43 16.16
C ALA A 135 3.59 -1.19 15.83
N PRO A 136 3.96 -2.26 16.56
CA PRO A 136 5.13 -3.09 16.23
C PRO A 136 5.08 -3.75 14.85
N PHE A 137 3.90 -3.91 14.25
CA PHE A 137 3.73 -4.52 12.94
C PHE A 137 3.99 -3.55 11.79
N PHE A 138 3.85 -2.22 11.98
CA PHE A 138 4.02 -1.24 10.89
C PHE A 138 5.42 -1.20 10.28
N ILE A 139 6.45 -1.64 11.02
CA ILE A 139 7.82 -1.72 10.50
C ILE A 139 8.05 -2.97 9.64
N ARG A 140 7.07 -3.86 9.52
CA ARG A 140 7.20 -5.14 8.82
C ARG A 140 6.73 -4.99 7.36
N PRO A 141 7.54 -5.40 6.38
CA PRO A 141 7.23 -5.18 4.95
C PRO A 141 6.09 -6.06 4.42
N TRP A 142 5.61 -7.00 5.23
CA TRP A 142 4.53 -7.94 4.90
C TRP A 142 3.21 -7.60 5.60
N PHE A 143 3.18 -6.55 6.42
CA PHE A 143 2.02 -6.16 7.21
C PHE A 143 1.22 -5.03 6.54
N MET A 144 -0.11 -5.13 6.60
CA MET A 144 -1.03 -4.10 6.12
C MET A 144 -2.21 -3.94 7.09
N LEU A 145 -2.49 -2.70 7.48
CA LEU A 145 -3.73 -2.35 8.18
C LEU A 145 -4.78 -1.87 7.19
N VAL A 146 -5.94 -2.54 7.18
CA VAL A 146 -7.09 -2.20 6.35
C VAL A 146 -8.20 -1.64 7.23
N GLY A 147 -8.61 -0.40 6.94
CA GLY A 147 -9.78 0.24 7.52
C GLY A 147 -11.05 -0.18 6.76
N VAL A 148 -12.11 -0.55 7.48
CA VAL A 148 -13.42 -0.86 6.90
C VAL A 148 -14.49 -0.03 7.59
N ASP A 149 -15.20 0.77 6.82
CA ASP A 149 -16.32 1.59 7.28
C ASP A 149 -17.55 1.38 6.39
N ALA A 150 -18.71 1.90 6.79
CA ALA A 150 -19.92 1.91 5.98
C ALA A 150 -20.85 3.07 6.39
N PRO A 151 -21.73 3.55 5.50
CA PRO A 151 -22.72 4.55 5.85
C PRO A 151 -23.51 4.18 7.11
N VAL A 152 -23.67 5.13 8.04
CA VAL A 152 -24.26 4.94 9.38
C VAL A 152 -25.58 4.16 9.32
N MET A 153 -26.49 4.55 8.42
CA MET A 153 -27.79 3.88 8.28
C MET A 153 -27.69 2.43 7.83
N MET A 154 -26.71 2.08 6.98
CA MET A 154 -26.46 0.68 6.61
C MET A 154 -25.85 -0.09 7.77
N ARG A 155 -24.95 0.51 8.56
CA ARG A 155 -24.38 -0.13 9.74
C ARG A 155 -25.46 -0.40 10.79
N PHE A 156 -26.33 0.57 11.03
CA PHE A 156 -27.50 0.42 11.90
C PHE A 156 -28.42 -0.71 11.41
N GLY A 157 -28.77 -0.73 10.12
CA GLY A 157 -29.61 -1.78 9.52
C GLY A 157 -28.96 -3.19 9.53
N ARG A 158 -27.63 -3.28 9.60
CA ARG A 158 -26.89 -4.54 9.80
C ARG A 158 -26.74 -4.91 11.27
N SER A 159 -27.06 -4.00 12.18
CA SER A 159 -26.96 -4.22 13.62
C SER A 159 -28.28 -4.79 14.15
N ASN A 160 -28.20 -5.50 15.29
CA ASN A 160 -29.40 -5.90 16.03
C ASN A 160 -29.91 -4.79 16.97
N SER A 161 -29.47 -3.54 16.78
CA SER A 161 -29.82 -2.43 17.67
C SER A 161 -31.21 -1.91 17.33
N SER A 162 -32.06 -1.74 18.35
CA SER A 162 -33.42 -1.23 18.17
C SER A 162 -33.50 0.30 18.09
N ASN A 163 -32.49 1.00 18.60
CA ASN A 163 -32.46 2.46 18.69
C ASN A 163 -31.20 3.02 17.99
N LEU A 164 -31.41 4.01 17.11
CA LEU A 164 -30.35 4.66 16.34
C LEU A 164 -29.43 5.51 17.22
N GLU A 165 -29.97 6.22 18.20
CA GLU A 165 -29.21 7.07 19.12
C GLU A 165 -28.25 6.23 19.97
N ASP A 166 -28.73 5.11 20.53
CA ASP A 166 -27.87 4.17 21.26
C ASP A 166 -26.78 3.60 20.35
N PHE A 167 -27.15 3.21 19.12
CA PHE A 167 -26.17 2.72 18.14
C PHE A 167 -25.09 3.75 17.81
N VAL A 168 -25.47 5.01 17.59
CA VAL A 168 -24.52 6.10 17.30
C VAL A 168 -23.65 6.38 18.52
N ARG A 169 -24.21 6.41 19.73
CA ARG A 169 -23.44 6.60 20.97
C ARG A 169 -22.37 5.51 21.14
N ASP A 170 -22.75 4.25 20.98
CA ASP A 170 -21.82 3.12 21.08
C ASP A 170 -20.72 3.18 19.99
N ASP A 171 -21.07 3.66 18.79
CA ASP A 171 -20.12 3.81 17.69
C ASP A 171 -19.17 4.99 17.90
N ASP A 172 -19.66 6.12 18.41
CA ASP A 172 -18.84 7.27 18.77
C ASP A 172 -17.86 6.91 19.90
N GLU A 173 -18.30 6.15 20.91
CA GLU A 173 -17.42 5.63 21.96
C GLU A 173 -16.32 4.72 21.39
N LEU A 174 -16.63 3.89 20.40
CA LEU A 174 -15.64 3.07 19.69
C LEU A 174 -14.66 3.94 18.86
N VAL A 175 -15.16 4.99 18.19
CA VAL A 175 -14.39 5.77 17.22
C VAL A 175 -13.53 6.84 17.88
N TYR A 176 -14.10 7.57 18.83
CA TYR A 176 -13.50 8.73 19.49
C TYR A 176 -13.11 8.45 20.95
N GLY A 177 -13.57 7.34 21.51
CA GLY A 177 -13.35 7.00 22.91
C GLY A 177 -14.41 7.64 23.80
N VAL A 178 -14.33 7.37 25.09
CA VAL A 178 -15.21 8.01 26.08
C VAL A 178 -14.64 9.39 26.41
N ASP A 179 -15.34 10.45 26.05
CA ASP A 179 -15.11 11.76 26.67
C ASP A 179 -15.43 11.63 28.16
N SER A 180 -14.42 11.60 29.03
CA SER A 180 -14.63 11.77 30.47
C SER A 180 -14.92 13.25 30.75
N PRO A 181 -16.17 13.66 31.07
CA PRO A 181 -16.49 15.07 31.25
C PRO A 181 -16.02 15.62 32.61
N ASN A 182 -15.23 14.86 33.40
CA ASN A 182 -14.92 15.17 34.80
C ASN A 182 -13.46 14.90 35.22
N ALA A 183 -12.47 15.09 34.34
CA ALA A 183 -11.06 15.02 34.76
C ALA A 183 -10.61 16.20 35.64
N ASN A 184 -11.43 17.25 35.82
CA ASN A 184 -11.07 18.46 36.56
C ASN A 184 -11.97 18.80 37.78
N THR A 185 -12.81 17.88 38.26
CA THR A 185 -13.67 18.18 39.42
C THR A 185 -13.57 17.10 40.49
N ILE A 186 -12.82 17.45 41.54
CA ILE A 186 -12.82 16.90 42.91
C ILE A 186 -11.96 15.65 43.15
N THR A 187 -10.75 15.93 43.64
CA THR A 187 -10.09 15.16 44.71
C THR A 187 -11.06 14.94 45.88
N ALA A 188 -11.53 13.71 46.07
CA ALA A 188 -11.53 13.01 47.36
C ALA A 188 -12.40 11.74 47.30
N SER A 189 -11.81 10.65 47.79
CA SER A 189 -12.47 9.41 48.22
C SER A 189 -13.22 8.59 47.16
N ARG A 190 -12.51 7.62 46.56
CA ARG A 190 -12.98 6.22 46.52
C ARG A 190 -11.83 5.25 46.20
N SER A 191 -11.87 4.17 46.97
CA SER A 191 -11.02 2.99 47.05
C SER A 191 -10.54 2.40 45.72
N SER A 192 -9.29 1.95 45.77
CA SER A 192 -8.63 0.98 44.89
C SER A 192 -9.50 -0.22 44.55
N THR A 193 -9.99 -0.30 43.31
CA THR A 193 -10.32 -1.55 42.62
C THR A 193 -10.40 -1.29 41.12
N GLN A 194 -9.55 -2.00 40.37
CA GLN A 194 -9.63 -2.28 38.92
C GLN A 194 -9.64 -1.07 37.99
N SER A 195 -8.44 -0.71 37.52
CA SER A 195 -8.21 -0.02 36.26
C SER A 195 -8.76 -0.85 35.09
N GLN A 196 -10.06 -0.72 34.80
CA GLN A 196 -10.63 -1.12 33.51
C GLN A 196 -9.94 -0.28 32.44
N ALA A 197 -9.21 -0.95 31.55
CA ALA A 197 -8.51 -0.31 30.44
C ALA A 197 -9.54 0.42 29.57
N GLN A 198 -9.45 1.74 29.53
CA GLN A 198 -10.26 2.58 28.65
C GLN A 198 -10.06 2.09 27.19
N PRO A 199 -11.13 1.89 26.41
CA PRO A 199 -11.00 1.56 25.00
C PRO A 199 -10.31 2.73 24.28
N PHE A 200 -9.16 2.45 23.64
CA PHE A 200 -8.47 3.46 22.84
C PHE A 200 -9.22 3.67 21.52
N PRO A 201 -9.35 4.91 21.05
CA PRO A 201 -10.25 5.24 19.96
C PRO A 201 -9.76 4.73 18.61
N LEU A 202 -10.68 4.21 17.78
CA LEU A 202 -10.37 3.77 16.40
C LEU A 202 -9.75 4.90 15.56
N SER A 203 -10.07 6.15 15.86
CA SER A 203 -9.49 7.33 15.21
C SER A 203 -7.96 7.35 15.22
N GLU A 204 -7.31 6.76 16.24
CA GLU A 204 -5.85 6.64 16.29
C GLU A 204 -5.29 5.69 15.22
N LEU A 205 -6.08 4.72 14.76
CA LEU A 205 -5.68 3.77 13.73
C LEU A 205 -5.86 4.34 12.32
N THR A 206 -6.74 5.32 12.13
CA THR A 206 -7.08 5.91 10.83
C THR A 206 -5.84 6.39 10.07
N ASP A 207 -4.94 7.11 10.74
CA ASP A 207 -3.69 7.62 10.12
C ASP A 207 -2.72 6.52 9.70
N ALA A 208 -2.83 5.34 10.32
CA ALA A 208 -1.99 4.20 10.03
C ALA A 208 -2.64 3.20 9.06
N THR A 209 -3.91 3.42 8.68
CA THR A 209 -4.57 2.59 7.67
C THR A 209 -3.91 2.76 6.32
N LYS A 210 -3.49 1.63 5.72
CA LYS A 210 -2.89 1.62 4.38
C LYS A 210 -3.94 1.69 3.29
N LEU A 211 -5.11 1.12 3.58
CA LEU A 211 -6.24 1.00 2.69
C LEU A 211 -7.53 1.24 3.48
N SER A 212 -8.41 2.10 2.96
CA SER A 212 -9.74 2.34 3.54
C SER A 212 -10.81 1.85 2.59
N ILE A 213 -11.71 0.99 3.06
CA ILE A 213 -12.80 0.40 2.29
C ILE A 213 -14.13 0.89 2.86
N ILE A 214 -14.93 1.53 2.02
CA ILE A 214 -16.30 1.93 2.37
C ILE A 214 -17.27 0.86 1.85
N ASN A 215 -17.75 0.01 2.74
CA ASN A 215 -18.71 -1.03 2.45
C ASN A 215 -20.14 -0.48 2.35
N ALA A 216 -20.41 0.22 1.25
CA ALA A 216 -21.72 0.73 0.89
C ALA A 216 -22.61 -0.30 0.16
N PHE A 217 -22.32 -1.59 0.30
CA PHE A 217 -22.97 -2.65 -0.48
C PHE A 217 -24.08 -3.35 0.34
N PRO A 218 -25.25 -3.62 -0.27
CA PRO A 218 -26.38 -4.22 0.45
C PRO A 218 -26.21 -5.72 0.72
N SER A 219 -25.31 -6.41 0.01
CA SER A 219 -25.15 -7.87 0.11
C SER A 219 -23.69 -8.32 0.08
N ILE A 220 -23.41 -9.49 0.66
CA ILE A 220 -22.07 -10.09 0.68
C ILE A 220 -21.52 -10.31 -0.74
N PRO A 221 -22.29 -10.85 -1.71
CA PRO A 221 -21.76 -11.05 -3.07
C PRO A 221 -21.37 -9.74 -3.77
N THR A 222 -22.16 -8.67 -3.58
CA THR A 222 -21.84 -7.36 -4.18
C THR A 222 -20.61 -6.72 -3.53
N PHE A 223 -20.44 -6.92 -2.22
CA PHE A 223 -19.21 -6.52 -1.52
C PHE A 223 -17.99 -7.30 -2.01
N HIS A 224 -18.08 -8.63 -2.15
CA HIS A 224 -16.97 -9.46 -2.65
C HIS A 224 -16.57 -9.08 -4.09
N ALA A 225 -17.55 -8.86 -4.97
CA ALA A 225 -17.28 -8.40 -6.34
C ALA A 225 -16.58 -7.03 -6.38
N HIS A 226 -16.82 -6.17 -5.39
CA HIS A 226 -16.06 -4.93 -5.22
C HIS A 226 -14.62 -5.19 -4.74
N LEU A 227 -14.42 -6.11 -3.79
CA LEU A 227 -13.09 -6.51 -3.33
C LEU A 227 -12.23 -7.12 -4.44
N ASP A 228 -12.83 -7.92 -5.33
CA ASP A 228 -12.15 -8.48 -6.50
C ASP A 228 -11.63 -7.38 -7.43
N LYS A 229 -12.43 -6.34 -7.68
CA LYS A 229 -12.03 -5.17 -8.48
C LYS A 229 -10.99 -4.30 -7.78
N LEU A 230 -11.02 -4.26 -6.46
CA LEU A 230 -10.08 -3.49 -5.66
C LEU A 230 -8.68 -4.09 -5.72
N ASP A 231 -8.53 -5.38 -6.02
CA ASP A 231 -7.25 -6.09 -6.02
C ASP A 231 -6.48 -5.85 -4.71
N LEU A 232 -7.12 -6.24 -3.60
CA LEU A 232 -6.61 -6.05 -2.24
C LEU A 232 -5.23 -6.68 -2.02
N LEU A 233 -4.94 -7.75 -2.76
CA LEU A 233 -3.74 -8.57 -2.59
C LEU A 233 -2.56 -8.15 -3.48
N ASP A 234 -2.71 -7.07 -4.25
CA ASP A 234 -1.62 -6.53 -5.06
C ASP A 234 -0.38 -6.27 -4.18
N PRO A 235 0.76 -6.96 -4.42
CA PRO A 235 1.97 -6.80 -3.62
C PRO A 235 2.53 -5.37 -3.66
N THR A 236 2.18 -4.58 -4.68
CA THR A 236 2.59 -3.17 -4.77
C THR A 236 1.99 -2.30 -3.67
N ARG A 237 0.90 -2.75 -3.02
CA ARG A 237 0.30 -2.10 -1.85
C ARG A 237 1.21 -2.14 -0.63
N LEU A 238 1.97 -3.22 -0.45
CA LEU A 238 2.97 -3.35 0.61
C LEU A 238 4.28 -2.68 0.25
N ARG A 239 4.73 -2.91 -0.99
CA ARG A 239 6.01 -2.41 -1.48
C ARG A 239 5.83 -1.81 -2.88
N PRO A 240 5.94 -0.48 -3.03
CA PRO A 240 5.73 0.14 -4.34
C PRO A 240 6.68 -0.40 -5.39
N SER A 241 6.19 -0.50 -6.62
CA SER A 241 7.04 -0.78 -7.78
C SER A 241 8.11 0.31 -7.94
N TRP A 242 9.18 0.03 -8.68
CA TRP A 242 10.19 1.04 -9.01
C TRP A 242 9.58 2.26 -9.69
N ASP A 243 8.67 2.06 -10.62
CA ASP A 243 7.99 3.15 -11.30
C ASP A 243 7.18 4.01 -10.34
N THR A 244 6.39 3.38 -9.46
CA THR A 244 5.60 4.09 -8.44
C THR A 244 6.50 4.86 -7.48
N TYR A 245 7.62 4.26 -7.05
CA TYR A 245 8.62 4.90 -6.19
C TYR A 245 9.22 6.15 -6.86
N PHE A 246 9.74 6.02 -8.08
CA PHE A 246 10.37 7.15 -8.79
C PHE A 246 9.36 8.22 -9.21
N MET A 247 8.13 7.83 -9.58
CA MET A 247 7.07 8.80 -9.86
C MET A 247 6.65 9.56 -8.60
N THR A 248 6.54 8.88 -7.45
CA THR A 248 6.26 9.54 -6.17
C THR A 248 7.35 10.56 -5.84
N LEU A 249 8.62 10.23 -6.08
CA LEU A 249 9.73 11.16 -5.90
C LEU A 249 9.69 12.34 -6.89
N ALA A 250 9.28 12.11 -8.14
CA ALA A 250 9.08 13.18 -9.11
C ALA A 250 7.98 14.16 -8.65
N THR A 251 6.85 13.63 -8.18
CA THR A 251 5.76 14.43 -7.61
C THR A 251 6.17 15.15 -6.32
N LEU A 252 7.00 14.53 -5.47
CA LEU A 252 7.58 15.19 -4.29
C LEU A 252 8.52 16.34 -4.71
N ALA A 253 9.40 16.12 -5.68
CA ALA A 253 10.30 17.14 -6.21
C ALA A 253 9.50 18.34 -6.79
N ALA A 254 8.38 18.07 -7.46
CA ALA A 254 7.49 19.09 -8.00
C ALA A 254 6.96 20.06 -6.94
N GLN A 255 6.86 19.64 -5.67
CA GLN A 255 6.44 20.53 -4.58
C GLN A 255 7.41 21.69 -4.32
N ARG A 256 8.68 21.57 -4.73
CA ARG A 256 9.66 22.66 -4.67
C ARG A 256 9.59 23.63 -5.84
N SER A 257 8.75 23.37 -6.83
CA SER A 257 8.55 24.27 -7.97
C SER A 257 8.10 25.64 -7.51
N ASN A 258 8.76 26.67 -8.04
CA ASN A 258 8.38 28.07 -7.83
C ASN A 258 7.61 28.66 -9.02
N CYS A 259 7.32 27.86 -10.05
CA CYS A 259 6.63 28.31 -11.26
C CYS A 259 5.14 28.56 -10.98
N MET A 260 4.64 29.69 -11.46
CA MET A 260 3.24 30.09 -11.30
C MET A 260 2.26 29.35 -12.22
N LYS A 261 2.76 28.73 -13.32
CA LYS A 261 1.89 28.02 -14.28
C LYS A 261 1.58 26.59 -13.85
N ARG A 262 2.60 25.83 -13.43
CA ARG A 262 2.52 24.39 -13.11
C ARG A 262 3.66 23.97 -12.20
N ARG A 263 3.40 22.93 -11.39
CA ARG A 263 4.40 22.26 -10.56
C ARG A 263 4.85 20.96 -11.23
N VAL A 264 6.02 21.00 -11.84
CA VAL A 264 6.61 19.86 -12.55
C VAL A 264 7.86 19.40 -11.80
N GLY A 265 8.01 18.10 -11.66
CA GLY A 265 9.18 17.46 -11.08
C GLY A 265 9.61 16.27 -11.92
N ALA A 266 10.92 16.03 -11.95
CA ALA A 266 11.54 14.96 -12.73
C ALA A 266 12.67 14.29 -11.94
N ILE A 267 12.81 12.98 -12.11
CA ILE A 267 13.86 12.16 -11.52
C ILE A 267 14.54 11.40 -12.64
N LEU A 268 15.85 11.58 -12.77
CA LEU A 268 16.67 10.81 -13.70
C LEU A 268 17.28 9.62 -12.96
N VAL A 269 17.07 8.42 -13.50
CA VAL A 269 17.47 7.15 -12.88
C VAL A 269 18.34 6.35 -13.84
N ARG A 270 19.30 5.60 -13.29
CA ARG A 270 19.98 4.51 -14.00
C ARG A 270 20.19 3.35 -13.04
N ASP A 271 19.90 2.12 -13.50
CA ASP A 271 20.05 0.90 -12.70
C ASP A 271 19.35 0.99 -11.33
N ASN A 272 18.15 1.56 -11.31
CA ASN A 272 17.36 1.85 -10.10
C ASN A 272 18.07 2.76 -9.07
N ARG A 273 19.03 3.58 -9.51
CA ARG A 273 19.69 4.60 -8.70
C ARG A 273 19.40 5.98 -9.27
N ILE A 274 19.06 6.92 -8.38
CA ILE A 274 18.81 8.30 -8.75
C ILE A 274 20.15 8.95 -9.13
N LEU A 275 20.21 9.51 -10.33
CA LEU A 275 21.34 10.29 -10.82
C LEU A 275 21.15 11.78 -10.50
N ALA A 276 19.94 12.30 -10.70
CA ALA A 276 19.60 13.69 -10.46
C ALA A 276 18.10 13.88 -10.29
N THR A 277 17.75 15.00 -9.65
CA THR A 277 16.39 15.46 -9.41
C THR A 277 16.25 16.86 -9.98
N GLY A 278 15.10 17.15 -10.59
CA GLY A 278 14.77 18.48 -11.10
C GLY A 278 13.34 18.87 -10.77
N TYR A 279 13.12 20.18 -10.65
CA TYR A 279 11.79 20.80 -10.61
C TYR A 279 11.83 22.08 -11.46
N ASN A 280 10.69 22.53 -11.96
CA ASN A 280 10.66 23.71 -12.82
C ASN A 280 10.71 25.03 -12.03
N GLY A 281 11.41 26.03 -12.57
CA GLY A 281 11.58 27.33 -11.93
C GLY A 281 12.56 28.25 -12.68
N THR A 282 12.73 29.48 -12.21
CA THR A 282 13.73 30.41 -12.76
C THR A 282 15.16 29.92 -12.49
N SER A 283 16.12 30.43 -13.27
CA SER A 283 17.53 30.06 -13.15
C SER A 283 18.13 30.46 -11.81
N ARG A 284 19.18 29.75 -11.38
CA ARG A 284 19.91 30.03 -10.12
C ARG A 284 20.38 31.49 -10.08
N GLY A 285 20.19 32.14 -8.93
CA GLY A 285 20.59 33.54 -8.71
C GLY A 285 19.61 34.58 -9.23
N LEU A 286 18.52 34.18 -9.91
CA LEU A 286 17.44 35.08 -10.30
C LEU A 286 16.28 35.02 -9.28
N LYS A 287 15.43 36.05 -9.28
CA LYS A 287 14.17 36.02 -8.51
C LYS A 287 13.35 34.80 -8.90
N ASN A 288 12.69 34.18 -7.92
CA ASN A 288 11.84 33.03 -8.18
C ASN A 288 10.62 33.45 -9.02
N CYS A 289 10.03 32.51 -9.77
CA CYS A 289 8.86 32.84 -10.60
C CYS A 289 7.67 33.33 -9.75
N ASN A 290 7.46 32.77 -8.56
CA ASN A 290 6.45 33.21 -7.58
C ASN A 290 6.77 34.54 -6.88
N GLU A 291 7.95 35.12 -7.13
CA GLU A 291 8.38 36.45 -6.67
C GLU A 291 8.35 37.46 -7.84
N GLY A 292 7.67 37.13 -8.94
CA GLY A 292 7.62 37.96 -10.14
C GLY A 292 8.82 37.80 -11.08
N GLY A 293 9.68 36.79 -10.87
CA GLY A 293 10.90 36.61 -11.66
C GLY A 293 10.67 36.25 -13.13
N CYS A 294 9.50 35.70 -13.49
CA CYS A 294 9.15 35.37 -14.87
C CYS A 294 7.90 36.14 -15.32
N PRO A 295 8.03 37.17 -16.18
CA PRO A 295 6.89 37.98 -16.63
C PRO A 295 5.78 37.16 -17.29
N LEU A 296 6.11 36.28 -18.25
CA LEU A 296 5.11 35.45 -18.95
C LEU A 296 4.33 34.50 -18.01
N CYS A 297 4.97 34.04 -16.93
CA CYS A 297 4.31 33.18 -15.96
C CYS A 297 3.39 33.93 -15.00
N ASN A 298 3.66 35.21 -14.76
CA ASN A 298 2.87 36.07 -13.89
C ASN A 298 1.80 36.87 -14.67
N ASP A 299 1.99 37.05 -15.98
CA ASP A 299 1.05 37.69 -16.89
C ASP A 299 0.96 36.92 -18.22
N PRO A 300 -0.10 36.12 -18.44
CA PRO A 300 -0.31 35.40 -19.70
C PRO A 300 -0.56 36.29 -20.91
N ALA A 301 -0.95 37.56 -20.73
CA ALA A 301 -1.17 38.52 -21.81
C ALA A 301 0.15 39.16 -22.29
N ALA A 302 1.22 39.04 -21.51
CA ALA A 302 2.53 39.52 -21.91
C ALA A 302 3.05 38.70 -23.11
N SER A 303 3.37 39.38 -24.21
CA SER A 303 4.00 38.79 -25.40
C SER A 303 5.50 38.54 -25.17
N LEU A 304 5.84 37.84 -24.09
CA LEU A 304 7.20 37.57 -23.64
C LEU A 304 7.49 36.06 -23.61
N GLN A 305 8.76 35.67 -23.66
CA GLN A 305 9.16 34.26 -23.56
C GLN A 305 9.27 33.79 -22.10
N CYS A 306 8.93 32.53 -21.85
CA CYS A 306 9.17 31.90 -20.55
C CYS A 306 10.68 31.77 -20.30
N ILE A 307 11.17 32.26 -19.16
CA ILE A 307 12.57 32.11 -18.75
C ILE A 307 12.80 30.97 -17.75
N CYS A 308 11.73 30.28 -17.34
CA CYS A 308 11.84 29.15 -16.41
C CYS A 308 12.45 27.95 -17.11
N LEU A 309 13.35 27.25 -16.42
CA LEU A 309 13.79 25.92 -16.77
C LEU A 309 12.74 24.90 -16.37
N HIS A 310 12.54 23.90 -17.22
CA HIS A 310 11.68 22.76 -16.95
C HIS A 310 12.37 21.76 -16.00
N ALA A 311 11.58 20.86 -15.42
CA ALA A 311 12.09 19.92 -14.44
C ALA A 311 13.08 18.92 -15.08
N GLU A 312 12.76 18.47 -16.28
CA GLU A 312 13.55 17.56 -17.11
C GLU A 312 14.89 18.19 -17.49
N GLU A 313 14.87 19.48 -17.86
CA GLU A 313 16.08 20.26 -18.14
C GLU A 313 16.96 20.33 -16.89
N ASN A 314 16.40 20.70 -15.74
CA ASN A 314 17.15 20.78 -14.49
C ASN A 314 17.74 19.43 -14.07
N ALA A 315 16.99 18.33 -14.21
CA ALA A 315 17.50 17.00 -13.89
C ALA A 315 18.68 16.60 -14.80
N ILE A 316 18.58 16.86 -16.10
CA ILE A 316 19.64 16.54 -17.07
C ILE A 316 20.87 17.44 -16.89
N LEU A 317 20.67 18.74 -16.65
CA LEU A 317 21.75 19.68 -16.40
C LEU A 317 22.54 19.31 -15.13
N GLU A 318 21.82 18.95 -14.06
CA GLU A 318 22.45 18.54 -12.80
C GLU A 318 23.20 17.21 -12.95
N ALA A 319 22.67 16.25 -13.70
CA ALA A 319 23.39 15.01 -13.98
C ALA A 319 24.60 15.24 -14.90
N GLY A 320 24.45 16.03 -15.95
CA GLY A 320 25.43 16.12 -17.03
C GLY A 320 25.44 14.86 -17.90
N ARG A 321 25.77 15.03 -19.18
CA ARG A 321 25.64 13.99 -20.23
C ARG A 321 26.40 12.70 -19.90
N GLU A 322 27.59 12.81 -19.34
CA GLU A 322 28.44 11.65 -19.02
C GLU A 322 27.80 10.73 -17.98
N ARG A 323 27.07 11.29 -17.00
CA ARG A 323 26.45 10.51 -15.93
C ARG A 323 25.16 9.83 -16.33
N VAL A 324 24.44 10.31 -17.35
CA VAL A 324 23.22 9.66 -17.88
C VAL A 324 23.55 8.22 -18.30
N GLY A 325 24.59 8.05 -19.13
CA GLY A 325 25.08 6.74 -19.55
C GLY A 325 24.04 5.88 -20.29
N ARG A 326 24.32 4.58 -20.40
CA ARG A 326 23.41 3.62 -21.04
C ARG A 326 22.30 3.22 -20.05
N ASN A 327 21.09 3.00 -20.54
CA ASN A 327 19.90 2.55 -19.78
C ASN A 327 19.30 3.58 -18.80
N ALA A 328 19.53 4.87 -18.98
CA ALA A 328 18.86 5.88 -18.15
C ALA A 328 17.35 5.95 -18.45
N VAL A 329 16.57 6.13 -17.39
CA VAL A 329 15.12 6.34 -17.43
C VAL A 329 14.81 7.68 -16.77
N LEU A 330 14.01 8.51 -17.43
CA LEU A 330 13.51 9.76 -16.87
C LEU A 330 12.07 9.58 -16.41
N TYR A 331 11.82 9.80 -15.13
CA TYR A 331 10.47 9.87 -14.57
C TYR A 331 10.06 11.34 -14.45
N SER A 332 8.89 11.71 -14.96
CA SER A 332 8.36 13.08 -14.87
C SER A 332 6.89 13.06 -14.50
N ASN A 333 6.44 13.90 -13.56
CA ASN A 333 5.02 13.93 -13.22
C ASN A 333 4.14 14.47 -14.38
N THR A 334 4.73 15.13 -15.38
CA THR A 334 4.05 15.65 -16.57
C THR A 334 4.76 15.21 -17.84
N CYS A 335 4.02 14.90 -18.90
CA CYS A 335 4.58 14.57 -20.20
C CYS A 335 5.52 15.69 -20.70
N PRO A 336 6.75 15.37 -21.14
CA PRO A 336 7.71 16.39 -21.55
C PRO A 336 7.23 17.24 -22.73
N CYS A 337 7.57 18.53 -22.71
CA CYS A 337 7.34 19.39 -23.86
C CYS A 337 8.34 19.10 -24.98
N LEU A 338 8.07 19.62 -26.18
CA LEU A 338 8.91 19.43 -27.36
C LEU A 338 10.39 19.77 -27.12
N LYS A 339 10.68 20.88 -26.42
CA LYS A 339 12.05 21.29 -26.09
C LYS A 339 12.74 20.26 -25.18
N CYS A 340 12.04 19.80 -24.15
CA CYS A 340 12.55 18.78 -23.24
C CYS A 340 12.76 17.46 -23.97
N THR A 341 11.84 17.05 -24.84
CA THR A 341 11.97 15.84 -25.70
C THR A 341 13.29 15.83 -26.46
N ILE A 342 13.63 16.94 -27.12
CA ILE A 342 14.91 17.07 -27.86
C ILE A 342 16.11 16.91 -26.92
N ILE A 343 16.08 17.58 -25.76
CA ILE A 343 17.16 17.52 -24.77
C ILE A 343 17.33 16.10 -24.19
N ILE A 344 16.21 15.43 -23.88
CA ILE A 344 16.18 14.07 -23.35
C ILE A 344 16.80 13.08 -24.32
N ILE A 345 16.43 13.17 -25.61
CA ILE A 345 17.00 12.35 -26.69
C ILE A 345 18.50 12.59 -26.77
N GLN A 346 18.94 13.85 -26.82
CA GLN A 346 20.34 14.21 -26.94
C GLN A 346 21.19 13.79 -25.73
N ALA A 347 20.59 13.77 -24.54
CA ALA A 347 21.21 13.30 -23.31
C ALA A 347 21.44 11.78 -23.28
N GLY A 348 20.74 11.02 -24.13
CA GLY A 348 20.90 9.56 -24.25
C GLY A 348 19.97 8.75 -23.36
N VAL A 349 18.89 9.35 -22.84
CA VAL A 349 17.84 8.65 -22.09
C VAL A 349 17.16 7.59 -22.97
N LYS A 350 16.82 6.43 -22.39
CA LYS A 350 16.26 5.28 -23.11
C LYS A 350 14.77 5.10 -22.89
N GLU A 351 14.25 5.50 -21.74
CA GLU A 351 12.82 5.48 -21.45
C GLU A 351 12.40 6.74 -20.71
N VAL A 352 11.23 7.25 -21.04
CA VAL A 352 10.55 8.32 -20.33
C VAL A 352 9.25 7.77 -19.79
N VAL A 353 9.06 7.89 -18.49
CA VAL A 353 7.84 7.48 -17.77
C VAL A 353 7.15 8.73 -17.24
N TYR A 354 5.87 8.92 -17.54
CA TYR A 354 5.13 10.12 -17.13
C TYR A 354 3.74 9.84 -16.56
N GLU A 355 3.22 10.72 -15.70
CA GLU A 355 1.90 10.55 -15.07
C GLU A 355 0.80 11.39 -15.75
N LEU A 356 0.97 12.71 -15.84
CA LEU A 356 -0.02 13.63 -16.39
C LEU A 356 0.18 13.86 -17.89
N SER A 357 -0.90 13.70 -18.67
CA SER A 357 -0.92 13.99 -20.11
C SER A 357 -0.90 15.49 -20.40
N TYR A 358 -0.36 15.87 -21.55
CA TYR A 358 -0.28 17.25 -22.01
C TYR A 358 -0.70 17.38 -23.50
N LYS A 359 -0.98 18.61 -23.97
CA LYS A 359 -1.50 18.84 -25.33
C LYS A 359 -0.53 18.47 -26.45
N VAL A 360 0.76 18.33 -26.14
CA VAL A 360 1.83 18.06 -27.12
C VAL A 360 2.34 16.61 -27.05
N ASP A 361 1.52 15.71 -26.50
CA ASP A 361 1.87 14.31 -26.30
C ASP A 361 2.19 13.60 -27.62
N GLU A 362 1.44 13.86 -28.71
CA GLU A 362 1.62 13.19 -30.00
C GLU A 362 2.94 13.52 -30.69
N GLU A 363 3.31 14.80 -30.77
CA GLU A 363 4.56 15.24 -31.40
C GLU A 363 5.78 14.78 -30.59
N SER A 364 5.67 14.81 -29.25
CA SER A 364 6.73 14.30 -28.37
C SER A 364 6.88 12.80 -28.51
N ALA A 365 5.76 12.05 -28.54
CA ALA A 365 5.76 10.60 -28.75
C ALA A 365 6.38 10.21 -30.09
N LYS A 366 6.03 10.92 -31.18
CA LYS A 366 6.59 10.67 -32.52
C LYS A 366 8.11 10.81 -32.52
N ARG A 367 8.65 11.88 -31.93
CA ARG A 367 10.10 12.12 -31.87
C ARG A 367 10.83 11.11 -30.99
N PHE A 368 10.25 10.74 -29.86
CA PHE A 368 10.81 9.67 -29.02
C PHE A 368 10.85 8.36 -29.80
N ALA A 369 9.80 8.00 -30.53
CA ALA A 369 9.76 6.80 -31.36
C ALA A 369 10.83 6.82 -32.47
N GLU A 370 10.96 7.93 -33.21
CA GLU A 370 11.99 8.10 -34.25
C GLU A 370 13.41 7.96 -33.69
N ALA A 371 13.65 8.43 -32.46
CA ALA A 371 14.93 8.35 -31.77
C ALA A 371 15.18 7.02 -31.04
N GLY A 372 14.22 6.09 -31.04
CA GLY A 372 14.32 4.83 -30.29
C GLY A 372 14.29 4.99 -28.77
N VAL A 373 13.61 6.03 -28.27
CA VAL A 373 13.35 6.27 -26.85
C VAL A 373 11.93 5.81 -26.53
N LYS A 374 11.75 4.95 -25.54
CA LYS A 374 10.43 4.47 -25.14
C LYS A 374 9.70 5.55 -24.34
N LEU A 375 8.47 5.89 -24.72
CA LEU A 375 7.60 6.76 -23.93
C LEU A 375 6.46 5.92 -23.33
N ARG A 376 6.23 6.05 -22.03
CA ARG A 376 5.19 5.29 -21.33
C ARG A 376 4.47 6.12 -20.27
N LYS A 377 3.14 6.05 -20.26
CA LYS A 377 2.34 6.62 -19.19
C LYS A 377 2.30 5.66 -17.99
N HIS A 378 2.58 6.18 -16.79
CA HIS A 378 2.41 5.47 -15.53
C HIS A 378 0.97 5.60 -15.06
N THR A 379 0.33 4.46 -14.82
CA THR A 379 -0.97 4.40 -14.14
C THR A 379 -0.70 3.84 -12.75
N PRO A 380 -0.83 4.63 -11.67
CA PRO A 380 -0.66 4.11 -10.32
C PRO A 380 -1.75 3.07 -10.02
N THR A 381 -1.43 2.08 -9.18
CA THR A 381 -2.46 1.18 -8.63
C THR A 381 -3.53 2.04 -7.96
N PRO A 382 -4.82 1.87 -8.30
CA PRO A 382 -5.88 2.69 -7.73
C PRO A 382 -5.84 2.64 -6.20
N LEU A 383 -5.65 3.81 -5.60
CA LEU A 383 -5.99 4.01 -4.20
C LEU A 383 -7.53 4.09 -4.14
N PRO A 384 -8.20 3.35 -3.24
CA PRO A 384 -9.61 3.58 -2.99
C PRO A 384 -9.74 4.96 -2.34
N MET A 385 -10.01 5.97 -3.16
CA MET A 385 -10.57 7.23 -2.73
C MET A 385 -11.76 7.54 -3.61
N PHE A 386 -12.90 7.70 -2.94
CA PHE A 386 -14.18 8.26 -3.38
C PHE A 386 -14.34 8.40 -4.89
N SER A 387 -15.06 7.45 -5.50
CA SER A 387 -15.71 7.72 -6.78
C SER A 387 -16.87 8.68 -6.53
N ASP A 388 -16.62 9.97 -6.69
CA ASP A 388 -17.59 10.90 -7.27
C ASP A 388 -16.86 12.14 -7.79
N GLN A 389 -16.88 12.31 -9.11
CA GLN A 389 -16.74 13.57 -9.83
C GLN A 389 -15.56 14.49 -9.46
N GLY A 390 -14.43 14.31 -10.16
CA GLY A 390 -13.49 15.40 -10.44
C GLY A 390 -12.32 15.57 -9.47
N GLU A 391 -11.12 15.55 -10.04
CA GLU A 391 -9.80 15.83 -9.46
C GLU A 391 -9.20 14.80 -8.48
N ILE A 392 -8.21 14.08 -9.03
CA ILE A 392 -7.31 13.18 -8.31
C ILE A 392 -6.32 14.04 -7.51
N SER A 393 -6.38 13.98 -6.17
CA SER A 393 -5.28 14.41 -5.32
C SER A 393 -4.77 13.20 -4.55
N ALA A 394 -3.58 12.71 -4.92
CA ALA A 394 -2.87 11.72 -4.12
C ALA A 394 -2.61 12.33 -2.73
N LYS A 395 -3.15 11.73 -1.67
CA LYS A 395 -2.70 12.01 -0.30
C LYS A 395 -1.23 11.58 -0.20
N ILE A 396 -0.33 12.53 -0.46
CA ILE A 396 1.07 12.44 -0.05
C ILE A 396 1.06 12.28 1.46
N VAL A 397 1.81 11.28 1.94
CA VAL A 397 2.09 11.03 3.37
C VAL A 397 2.38 12.37 4.06
N ARG A 398 1.42 12.86 4.85
CA ARG A 398 1.65 14.01 5.72
C ARG A 398 2.44 13.49 6.91
N PHE A 399 3.73 13.82 6.98
CA PHE A 399 4.44 13.73 8.26
C PHE A 399 3.77 14.72 9.23
N PRO A 400 3.52 14.32 10.50
CA PRO A 400 2.88 15.20 11.47
C PRO A 400 3.69 16.49 11.60
N GLU A 401 3.03 17.65 11.45
CA GLU A 401 3.64 18.93 11.80
C GLU A 401 3.94 18.89 13.30
N GLY A 402 5.23 18.88 13.65
CA GLY A 402 5.66 19.10 15.03
C GLY A 402 5.13 20.46 15.53
N PRO A 403 4.97 20.62 16.86
CA PRO A 403 4.41 21.84 17.42
C PRO A 403 5.22 23.05 16.97
N ARG A 404 4.55 23.99 16.31
CA ARG A 404 5.12 25.28 15.92
C ARG A 404 5.46 26.04 17.19
N THR A 405 6.75 26.10 17.53
CA THR A 405 7.24 27.08 18.51
C THR A 405 7.01 28.47 17.91
N ALA A 406 6.11 29.24 18.51
CA ALA A 406 5.97 30.65 18.23
C ALA A 406 7.31 31.33 18.52
N GLY A 407 7.98 31.79 17.47
CA GLY A 407 9.16 32.64 17.59
C GLY A 407 8.74 33.97 18.22
N VAL A 408 9.33 34.25 19.37
CA VAL A 408 9.41 35.58 19.95
C VAL A 408 10.15 36.48 18.96
N VAL A 409 9.54 37.61 18.60
CA VAL A 409 10.21 38.79 18.05
C VAL A 409 10.18 39.87 19.11
#